data_AF-A0A1L9WYP9-F1
#
_entry.id   AF-A0A1L9WYP9-F1
#
_cell.length_a   1.000
_cell.length_b   1.000
_cell.length_c   1.000
_cell.angle_alpha   90.00
_cell.angle_beta   90.00
_cell.angle_gamma   90.00
#
_symmetry.space_group_name_H-M   'P 1'
#
loop_
_entity.id
_entity.type
_entity.pdbx_description
1 polymer ?
#
loop_
_entity_poly.entity_id
_entity_poly.type
_entity_poly.pdbx_seq_one_letter_code
_entity_poly.pdbx_strand_id
1 'polypeptide(L)'
;MSSAKHSFRVQNNITYKQLPIDSVRVGPPRLNAYKRLLGRFYEPLFLLRVLGQTRGQHTVGSSDPSLEQETRRRRFLRNLAFVCDFTKGGISCTAIGLEDSETCYRFWISSNASVDKIVEFAKNALSRLKRFTTITGDIDGGQYKAEFTGFCLDFAISRVKKERQCLFQAINQCYRKPGSVRTEQDQMIKDWLEPILEQNDCLALCHYAYVHRKSAIRIIGPKAQDEEKLMGLQDRRSPFALVIHYIGRLADHIRAPSQLVEDTYHLSQILDSYQVVAIACVPSVPRPEPDNLTTVDGILNRMLKKDDPERLQIKNSLLSMNSRSQCRTFEGFMKQYEKCTPQVHAEVQALDHFFRLNLSFVGNDRYIACSKPACLCCGLYFKHHPARMVSPDCHRKVWVNWSPQLVKNPVKGDPEYDLQVKVLNEMTSEIRRDVIADILGHSSSSPWHPDSQTAISDDRWSRVDLEELRGHTFRYSIADGSLDTEATERSTAKVWRTKELKTYVSDEDYDADCGGVSLKI
;
A
#
# COMPACT_ATOMS: atom_id res chain seq x y z
N MET A 1 49.38 -25.24 28.06
CA MET A 1 49.47 -23.89 28.66
C MET A 1 50.44 -23.06 27.82
N SER A 2 50.23 -21.82 27.42
CA SER A 2 49.08 -20.94 27.20
C SER A 2 49.66 -19.76 26.41
N SER A 3 49.11 -19.42 25.24
CA SER A 3 49.06 -18.03 24.74
C SER A 3 48.19 -17.98 23.48
N ALA A 4 46.93 -17.62 23.69
CA ALA A 4 45.94 -17.43 22.66
C ALA A 4 46.21 -16.13 21.90
N LYS A 5 46.39 -16.24 20.57
CA LYS A 5 46.37 -15.11 19.65
C LYS A 5 44.93 -14.62 19.52
N HIS A 6 44.55 -13.57 20.24
CA HIS A 6 43.33 -12.82 19.94
C HIS A 6 43.58 -11.92 18.72
N SER A 7 43.13 -12.39 17.56
CA SER A 7 42.93 -11.55 16.37
C SER A 7 41.71 -10.66 16.63
N PHE A 8 41.92 -9.39 16.95
CA PHE A 8 40.86 -8.38 16.94
C PHE A 8 40.39 -8.16 15.51
N ARG A 9 39.23 -8.70 15.18
CA ARG A 9 38.50 -8.41 13.95
C ARG A 9 37.98 -6.97 14.07
N VAL A 10 38.62 -6.03 13.36
CA VAL A 10 38.13 -4.66 13.22
C VAL A 10 36.73 -4.72 12.63
N GLN A 11 35.72 -4.41 13.43
CA GLN A 11 34.37 -4.15 12.93
C GLN A 11 34.43 -2.88 12.09
N ASN A 12 34.17 -3.02 10.79
CA ASN A 12 33.92 -1.90 9.91
C ASN A 12 32.67 -1.15 10.38
N ASN A 13 32.88 -0.10 11.18
CA ASN A 13 31.84 0.88 11.50
C ASN A 13 31.51 1.64 10.21
N ILE A 14 30.44 1.24 9.52
CA ILE A 14 29.82 2.07 8.49
C ILE A 14 29.09 3.20 9.22
N THR A 15 29.77 4.32 9.43
CA THR A 15 29.16 5.55 9.92
C THR A 15 28.22 6.07 8.83
N TYR A 16 26.91 5.87 8.98
CA TYR A 16 25.93 6.43 8.05
C TYR A 16 26.10 7.95 7.94
N LYS A 17 26.19 8.47 6.71
CA LYS A 17 26.34 9.91 6.46
C LYS A 17 25.05 10.62 6.89
N GLN A 18 25.14 11.50 7.88
CA GLN A 18 24.04 12.38 8.28
C GLN A 18 23.82 13.48 7.23
N LEU A 19 22.59 13.94 7.06
CA LEU A 19 22.28 15.12 6.23
C LEU A 19 22.98 16.36 6.82
N PRO A 20 23.82 17.08 6.05
CA PRO A 20 24.47 18.28 6.53
C PRO A 20 23.45 19.39 6.81
N ILE A 21 23.66 20.16 7.88
CA ILE A 21 22.80 21.30 8.24
C ILE A 21 23.09 22.47 7.29
N ASP A 22 24.36 22.87 7.22
CA ASP A 22 24.83 24.00 6.43
C ASP A 22 25.42 23.55 5.09
N SER A 23 25.39 24.44 4.09
CA SER A 23 26.04 24.21 2.80
C SER A 23 27.56 24.21 2.97
N VAL A 24 28.16 23.03 3.06
CA VAL A 24 29.60 22.88 2.82
C VAL A 24 29.80 22.87 1.31
N ARG A 25 30.53 23.84 0.75
CA ARG A 25 30.84 23.89 -0.69
C ARG A 25 31.66 22.67 -1.10
N VAL A 26 31.02 21.59 -1.57
CA VAL A 26 31.71 20.46 -2.20
C VAL A 26 30.93 19.93 -3.39
N GLY A 27 31.33 20.33 -4.61
CA GLY A 27 30.75 19.89 -5.89
C GLY A 27 30.03 21.00 -6.67
N PRO A 28 29.79 20.83 -7.98
CA PRO A 28 29.08 21.82 -8.81
C PRO A 28 27.56 21.80 -8.55
N PRO A 29 26.88 22.96 -8.57
CA PRO A 29 25.44 23.04 -8.35
C PRO A 29 24.64 22.34 -9.48
N ARG A 30 23.43 21.84 -9.15
CA ARG A 30 22.44 21.34 -10.13
C ARG A 30 22.02 22.46 -11.12
N LEU A 31 22.72 22.60 -12.24
CA LEU A 31 22.38 23.59 -13.29
C LEU A 31 21.30 23.12 -14.26
N ASN A 32 21.20 21.80 -14.49
CA ASN A 32 20.21 21.22 -15.40
C ASN A 32 18.79 21.35 -14.82
N ALA A 33 17.88 21.97 -15.58
CA ALA A 33 16.49 22.23 -15.15
C ALA A 33 15.71 20.95 -14.79
N TYR A 34 15.93 19.86 -15.54
CA TYR A 34 15.29 18.58 -15.28
C TYR A 34 15.81 17.94 -13.97
N LYS A 35 17.13 17.95 -13.74
CA LYS A 35 17.71 17.50 -12.46
C LYS A 35 17.19 18.33 -11.28
N ARG A 36 16.97 19.64 -11.46
CA ARG A 36 16.36 20.50 -10.44
C ARG A 36 14.90 20.16 -10.18
N LEU A 37 14.12 19.82 -11.21
CA LEU A 37 12.74 19.35 -11.07
C LEU A 37 12.69 18.06 -10.24
N LEU A 38 13.49 17.05 -10.60
CA LEU A 38 13.54 15.77 -9.89
C LEU A 38 14.00 15.95 -8.44
N GLY A 39 15.01 16.78 -8.19
CA GLY A 39 15.44 17.10 -6.82
C GLY A 39 14.35 17.78 -5.99
N ARG A 40 13.58 18.70 -6.59
CA ARG A 40 12.44 19.37 -5.93
C ARG A 40 11.29 18.42 -5.59
N PHE A 41 11.19 17.29 -6.29
CA PHE A 41 10.19 16.25 -6.05
C PHE A 41 10.68 15.21 -5.02
N TYR A 42 11.86 14.62 -5.22
CA TYR A 42 12.36 13.53 -4.38
C TYR A 42 12.71 13.96 -2.96
N GLU A 43 13.27 15.15 -2.77
CA GLU A 43 13.66 15.60 -1.43
C GLU A 43 12.48 15.73 -0.45
N PRO A 44 11.39 16.44 -0.78
CA PRO A 44 10.23 16.45 0.11
C PRO A 44 9.58 15.06 0.20
N LEU A 45 9.63 14.22 -0.84
CA LEU A 45 9.12 12.85 -0.77
C LEU A 45 9.92 11.99 0.24
N PHE A 46 11.24 12.10 0.24
CA PHE A 46 12.11 11.40 1.20
C PHE A 46 11.91 11.91 2.62
N LEU A 47 11.78 13.23 2.78
CA LEU A 47 11.49 13.81 4.09
C LEU A 47 10.12 13.35 4.59
N LEU A 48 9.09 13.33 3.71
CA LEU A 48 7.79 12.78 4.03
C LEU A 48 7.92 11.31 4.45
N ARG A 49 8.66 10.47 3.73
CA ARG A 49 8.85 9.07 4.11
C ARG A 49 9.43 8.90 5.51
N VAL A 50 10.41 9.73 5.87
CA VAL A 50 11.08 9.66 7.17
C VAL A 50 10.19 10.15 8.31
N LEU A 51 9.30 11.11 8.04
CA LEU A 51 8.30 11.58 9.00
C LEU A 51 7.17 10.55 9.21
N GLY A 52 6.99 9.63 8.27
CA GLY A 52 6.03 8.53 8.36
C GLY A 52 5.71 7.94 6.98
N GLN A 53 5.47 6.63 6.93
CA GLN A 53 5.13 5.96 5.67
C GLN A 53 3.69 6.20 5.22
N THR A 54 2.72 6.27 6.14
CA THR A 54 1.28 6.20 5.84
C THR A 54 0.63 7.58 5.92
N ARG A 55 -0.20 7.94 4.93
CA ARG A 55 -0.81 9.27 4.77
C ARG A 55 -2.33 9.24 4.79
N GLY A 56 -2.92 9.03 5.95
CA GLY A 56 -4.35 8.82 6.11
C GLY A 56 -4.73 7.35 5.90
N GLN A 57 -6.03 7.09 5.87
CA GLN A 57 -6.60 5.77 5.59
C GLN A 57 -6.67 5.48 4.08
N HIS A 58 -6.96 4.23 3.72
CA HIS A 58 -7.29 3.89 2.34
C HIS A 58 -8.41 4.79 1.80
N THR A 59 -8.28 5.23 0.56
CA THR A 59 -9.32 5.96 -0.15
C THR A 59 -9.88 5.08 -1.25
N VAL A 60 -11.21 5.03 -1.36
CA VAL A 60 -11.92 4.33 -2.42
C VAL A 60 -12.11 5.28 -3.61
N GLY A 61 -11.89 4.79 -4.82
CA GLY A 61 -12.17 5.50 -6.05
C GLY A 61 -13.65 5.84 -6.19
N SER A 62 -13.97 6.97 -6.83
CA SER A 62 -15.36 7.35 -7.09
C SER A 62 -16.04 6.31 -7.99
N SER A 63 -17.06 5.64 -7.46
CA SER A 63 -17.94 4.78 -8.23
C SER A 63 -19.34 5.32 -8.14
N ASP A 64 -19.99 5.57 -9.27
CA ASP A 64 -21.42 5.86 -9.32
C ASP A 64 -22.17 4.51 -9.31
N PRO A 65 -22.86 4.15 -8.21
CA PRO A 65 -23.56 2.87 -8.11
C PRO A 65 -24.73 2.74 -9.08
N SER A 66 -25.16 3.83 -9.72
CA SER A 66 -26.30 3.85 -10.64
C SER A 66 -26.01 3.14 -11.97
N LEU A 67 -24.74 2.88 -12.30
CA LEU A 67 -24.34 2.20 -13.54
C LEU A 67 -23.86 0.77 -13.26
N GLU A 68 -24.82 -0.16 -13.14
CA GLU A 68 -24.56 -1.56 -12.79
C GLU A 68 -23.59 -2.25 -13.75
N GLN A 69 -23.71 -2.01 -15.05
CA GLN A 69 -22.84 -2.60 -16.07
C GLN A 69 -21.38 -2.13 -15.93
N GLU A 70 -21.16 -0.85 -15.65
CA GLU A 70 -19.83 -0.30 -15.36
C GLU A 70 -19.24 -0.91 -14.09
N THR A 71 -20.05 -1.01 -13.03
CA THR A 71 -19.62 -1.61 -11.75
C THR A 71 -19.17 -3.06 -11.93
N ARG A 72 -19.91 -3.87 -12.72
CA ARG A 72 -19.54 -5.25 -13.04
C ARG A 72 -18.28 -5.32 -13.89
N ARG A 73 -18.14 -4.47 -14.91
CA ARG A 73 -16.93 -4.37 -15.75
C ARG A 73 -15.69 -4.02 -14.91
N ARG A 74 -15.79 -3.02 -14.04
CA ARG A 74 -14.69 -2.64 -13.14
C ARG A 74 -14.33 -3.77 -12.17
N ARG A 75 -15.33 -4.47 -11.60
CA ARG A 75 -15.11 -5.65 -10.74
C ARG A 75 -14.39 -6.77 -11.49
N PHE A 76 -14.80 -7.07 -12.72
CA PHE A 76 -14.14 -8.06 -13.56
C PHE A 76 -12.69 -7.69 -13.84
N LEU A 77 -12.42 -6.46 -14.28
CA LEU A 77 -11.06 -6.00 -14.57
C LEU A 77 -10.16 -6.03 -13.32
N ARG A 78 -10.69 -5.64 -12.15
CA ARG A 78 -9.96 -5.69 -10.88
C ARG A 78 -9.65 -7.12 -10.45
N ASN A 79 -10.61 -8.03 -10.55
CA ASN A 79 -10.38 -9.44 -10.24
C ASN A 79 -9.41 -10.08 -11.25
N LEU A 80 -9.46 -9.69 -12.53
CA LEU A 80 -8.50 -10.13 -13.55
C LEU A 80 -7.08 -9.65 -13.21
N ALA A 81 -6.92 -8.37 -12.85
CA ALA A 81 -5.64 -7.82 -12.41
C ALA A 81 -5.13 -8.54 -11.14
N PHE A 82 -6.02 -8.87 -10.19
CA PHE A 82 -5.66 -9.63 -9.00
C PHE A 82 -5.12 -11.04 -9.33
N VAL A 83 -5.82 -11.83 -10.16
CA VAL A 83 -5.36 -13.20 -10.49
C VAL A 83 -4.09 -13.21 -11.34
N CYS A 84 -3.81 -12.12 -12.06
CA CYS A 84 -2.56 -11.89 -12.79
C CYS A 84 -1.35 -11.63 -11.89
N ASP A 85 -1.56 -11.19 -10.65
CA ASP A 85 -0.48 -10.79 -9.74
C ASP A 85 0.04 -11.97 -8.89
N PHE A 86 0.94 -12.75 -9.49
CA PHE A 86 1.33 -14.08 -9.03
C PHE A 86 2.44 -14.16 -7.97
N THR A 87 3.08 -13.05 -7.59
CA THR A 87 4.09 -13.04 -6.52
C THR A 87 3.94 -11.86 -5.56
N LYS A 88 4.14 -12.11 -4.26
CA LYS A 88 4.30 -11.03 -3.26
C LYS A 88 5.57 -10.24 -3.56
N GLY A 89 5.55 -8.92 -3.31
CA GLY A 89 6.70 -8.02 -3.49
C GLY A 89 6.54 -6.99 -4.60
N GLY A 90 5.36 -6.88 -5.21
CA GLY A 90 5.02 -5.78 -6.13
C GLY A 90 5.61 -5.89 -7.54
N ILE A 91 6.55 -6.78 -7.82
CA ILE A 91 7.13 -6.95 -9.17
C ILE A 91 6.10 -7.42 -10.21
N SER A 92 5.15 -8.27 -9.82
CA SER A 92 4.03 -8.75 -10.65
C SER A 92 2.76 -7.92 -10.47
N CYS A 93 2.84 -6.77 -9.77
CA CYS A 93 1.72 -5.85 -9.67
C CYS A 93 1.21 -5.56 -11.08
N THR A 94 -0.07 -5.76 -11.29
CA THR A 94 -0.67 -5.74 -12.63
C THR A 94 -1.66 -4.60 -12.69
N ALA A 95 -1.60 -3.80 -13.75
CA ALA A 95 -2.64 -2.85 -14.09
C ALA A 95 -3.21 -3.16 -15.47
N ILE A 96 -4.53 -2.98 -15.63
CA ILE A 96 -5.28 -3.31 -16.82
C ILE A 96 -6.16 -2.14 -17.22
N GLY A 97 -5.98 -1.65 -18.45
CA GLY A 97 -6.92 -0.75 -19.12
C GLY A 97 -7.67 -1.49 -20.22
N LEU A 98 -8.93 -1.12 -20.47
CA LEU A 98 -9.77 -1.73 -21.50
C LEU A 98 -10.08 -0.73 -22.61
N GLU A 99 -9.52 -0.97 -23.79
CA GLU A 99 -9.75 -0.16 -24.98
C GLU A 99 -10.95 -0.68 -25.78
N ASP A 100 -11.75 0.26 -26.28
CA ASP A 100 -12.73 0.05 -27.35
C ASP A 100 -12.09 0.45 -28.69
N SER A 101 -11.52 -0.53 -29.40
CA SER A 101 -10.89 -0.30 -30.69
C SER A 101 -11.88 -0.58 -31.82
N GLU A 102 -11.62 -0.06 -33.02
CA GLU A 102 -12.48 -0.23 -34.20
C GLU A 102 -12.72 -1.70 -34.59
N THR A 103 -11.79 -2.60 -34.21
CA THR A 103 -11.81 -4.02 -34.62
C THR A 103 -12.20 -4.98 -33.51
N CYS A 104 -11.83 -4.69 -32.27
CA CYS A 104 -12.03 -5.54 -31.11
C CYS A 104 -11.72 -4.79 -29.81
N TYR A 105 -12.10 -5.37 -28.68
CA TYR A 105 -11.68 -4.88 -27.38
C TYR A 105 -10.23 -5.26 -27.10
N ARG A 106 -9.44 -4.35 -26.49
CA ARG A 106 -8.07 -4.68 -26.09
C ARG A 106 -7.88 -4.55 -24.59
N PHE A 107 -7.46 -5.65 -23.97
CA PHE A 107 -6.97 -5.68 -22.60
C PHE A 107 -5.50 -5.31 -22.60
N TRP A 108 -5.21 -4.05 -22.29
CA TRP A 108 -3.84 -3.54 -22.17
C TRP A 108 -3.32 -3.81 -20.78
N ILE A 109 -2.25 -4.60 -20.67
CA ILE A 109 -1.69 -5.07 -19.41
C ILE A 109 -0.31 -4.46 -19.20
N SER A 110 -0.10 -3.82 -18.06
CA SER A 110 1.21 -3.37 -17.60
C SER A 110 1.61 -4.05 -16.29
N SER A 111 2.92 -4.14 -16.06
CA SER A 111 3.48 -4.59 -14.79
C SER A 111 4.71 -3.78 -14.39
N ASN A 112 5.10 -3.86 -13.11
CA ASN A 112 6.30 -3.21 -12.59
C ASN A 112 7.58 -3.84 -13.15
N ALA A 113 7.53 -5.10 -13.58
CA ALA A 113 8.61 -5.83 -14.23
C ALA A 113 8.10 -6.55 -15.49
N SER A 114 8.73 -7.65 -15.90
CA SER A 114 8.35 -8.42 -17.10
C SER A 114 6.86 -8.79 -17.10
N VAL A 115 6.20 -8.51 -18.22
CA VAL A 115 4.76 -8.63 -18.42
C VAL A 115 4.37 -9.87 -19.25
N ASP A 116 5.32 -10.52 -19.91
CA ASP A 116 5.05 -11.59 -20.89
C ASP A 116 4.30 -12.77 -20.27
N LYS A 117 4.77 -13.24 -19.10
CA LYS A 117 4.13 -14.32 -18.35
C LYS A 117 2.72 -13.94 -17.90
N ILE A 118 2.49 -12.67 -17.59
CA ILE A 118 1.19 -12.16 -17.13
C ILE A 118 0.22 -12.10 -18.31
N VAL A 119 0.66 -11.60 -19.46
CA VAL A 119 -0.15 -11.54 -20.69
C VAL A 119 -0.53 -12.93 -21.16
N GLU A 120 0.41 -13.88 -21.17
CA GLU A 120 0.14 -15.26 -21.54
C GLU A 120 -0.89 -15.90 -20.58
N PHE A 121 -0.74 -15.69 -19.28
CA PHE A 121 -1.74 -16.14 -18.32
C PHE A 121 -3.11 -15.50 -18.55
N ALA A 122 -3.17 -14.19 -18.76
CA ALA A 122 -4.42 -13.46 -18.98
C ALA A 122 -5.14 -13.94 -20.26
N LYS A 123 -4.42 -14.21 -21.35
CA LYS A 123 -4.97 -14.83 -22.56
C LYS A 123 -5.62 -16.18 -22.25
N ASN A 124 -4.91 -17.04 -21.53
CA ASN A 124 -5.41 -18.36 -21.15
C ASN A 124 -6.61 -18.27 -20.19
N ALA A 125 -6.59 -17.32 -19.24
CA ALA A 125 -7.69 -17.07 -18.33
C ALA A 125 -8.96 -16.60 -19.07
N LEU A 126 -8.84 -15.59 -19.93
CA LEU A 126 -9.95 -15.06 -20.71
C LEU A 126 -10.49 -16.09 -21.72
N SER A 127 -9.62 -16.92 -22.31
CA SER A 127 -10.03 -18.02 -23.20
C SER A 127 -10.87 -19.07 -22.47
N ARG A 128 -10.46 -19.46 -21.25
CA ARG A 128 -11.25 -20.35 -20.38
C ARG A 128 -12.59 -19.69 -20.06
N LEU A 129 -12.60 -18.46 -19.56
CA LEU A 129 -13.84 -17.73 -19.23
C LEU A 129 -14.79 -17.63 -20.44
N LYS A 130 -14.29 -17.37 -21.65
CA LYS A 130 -15.12 -17.39 -22.87
C LYS A 130 -15.76 -18.76 -23.13
N ARG A 131 -15.05 -19.87 -22.89
CA ARG A 131 -15.63 -21.22 -23.08
C ARG A 131 -16.82 -21.45 -22.15
N PHE A 132 -16.80 -20.89 -20.95
CA PHE A 132 -17.90 -20.99 -20.00
C PHE A 132 -19.21 -20.40 -20.53
N THR A 133 -19.17 -19.29 -21.29
CA THR A 133 -20.39 -18.71 -21.87
C THR A 133 -20.93 -19.50 -23.06
N THR A 134 -20.08 -20.30 -23.72
CA THR A 134 -20.47 -21.10 -24.89
C THR A 134 -21.01 -22.49 -24.56
N ILE A 135 -20.75 -23.00 -23.35
CA ILE A 135 -21.22 -24.34 -22.95
C ILE A 135 -22.65 -24.23 -22.41
N THR A 136 -23.61 -24.34 -23.32
CA THR A 136 -25.01 -24.62 -22.99
C THR A 136 -25.16 -26.12 -22.75
N GLY A 137 -25.06 -26.56 -21.49
CA GLY A 137 -25.42 -27.93 -21.09
C GLY A 137 -24.50 -28.55 -20.03
N ASP A 138 -25.12 -28.97 -18.93
CA ASP A 138 -24.70 -30.01 -17.98
C ASP A 138 -23.36 -29.93 -17.22
N ILE A 139 -22.56 -28.87 -17.37
CA ILE A 139 -21.47 -28.61 -16.42
C ILE A 139 -22.07 -27.94 -15.18
N ASP A 140 -21.95 -28.60 -14.03
CA ASP A 140 -22.20 -27.96 -12.73
C ASP A 140 -21.34 -26.68 -12.65
N GLY A 141 -21.99 -25.51 -12.64
CA GLY A 141 -21.30 -24.23 -12.51
C GLY A 141 -20.38 -24.17 -11.28
N GLY A 142 -20.64 -25.00 -10.27
CA GLY A 142 -19.73 -25.24 -9.15
C GLY A 142 -18.40 -25.88 -9.57
N GLN A 143 -18.45 -26.96 -10.35
CA GLN A 143 -17.27 -27.67 -10.85
C GLN A 143 -16.39 -26.77 -11.73
N TYR A 144 -16.99 -26.02 -12.66
CA TYR A 144 -16.23 -25.10 -13.51
C TYR A 144 -15.54 -23.99 -12.68
N LYS A 145 -16.25 -23.42 -11.68
CA LYS A 145 -15.66 -22.45 -10.76
C LYS A 145 -14.47 -23.05 -10.00
N ALA A 146 -14.56 -24.30 -9.55
CA ALA A 146 -13.46 -24.98 -8.86
C ALA A 146 -12.24 -25.17 -9.79
N GLU A 147 -12.45 -25.62 -11.02
CA GLU A 147 -11.38 -25.80 -12.01
C GLU A 147 -10.70 -24.48 -12.37
N PHE A 148 -11.47 -23.42 -12.61
CA PHE A 148 -10.92 -22.09 -12.89
C PHE A 148 -10.18 -21.52 -11.69
N THR A 149 -10.69 -21.74 -10.47
CA THR A 149 -10.01 -21.36 -9.23
C THR A 149 -8.67 -22.07 -9.07
N GLY A 150 -8.62 -23.39 -9.32
CA GLY A 150 -7.38 -24.16 -9.33
C GLY A 150 -6.36 -23.61 -10.32
N PHE A 151 -6.80 -23.35 -11.56
CA PHE A 151 -5.96 -22.73 -12.60
C PHE A 151 -5.36 -21.38 -12.17
N CYS A 152 -6.15 -20.49 -11.55
CA CYS A 152 -5.64 -19.22 -11.03
C CYS A 152 -4.69 -19.40 -9.83
N LEU A 153 -5.00 -20.34 -8.93
CA LEU A 153 -4.18 -20.61 -7.74
C LEU A 153 -2.82 -21.19 -8.12
N ASP A 154 -2.77 -22.11 -9.09
CA ASP A 154 -1.53 -22.71 -9.58
C ASP A 154 -0.58 -21.63 -10.13
N PHE A 155 -1.12 -20.67 -10.88
CA PHE A 155 -0.33 -19.54 -11.37
C PHE A 155 0.23 -18.69 -10.21
N ALA A 156 -0.58 -18.45 -9.18
CA ALA A 156 -0.23 -17.64 -8.02
C ALA A 156 0.37 -18.42 -6.83
N ILE A 157 0.75 -19.70 -7.00
CA ILE A 157 1.12 -20.59 -5.87
C ILE A 157 2.27 -20.04 -5.02
N SER A 158 3.24 -19.38 -5.66
CA SER A 158 4.36 -18.74 -4.98
C SER A 158 3.93 -17.60 -4.07
N ARG A 159 2.89 -16.84 -4.47
CA ARG A 159 2.27 -15.82 -3.62
C ARG A 159 1.50 -16.44 -2.47
N VAL A 160 0.64 -17.43 -2.76
CA VAL A 160 -0.19 -18.09 -1.73
C VAL A 160 0.67 -18.72 -0.64
N LYS A 161 1.79 -19.36 -0.99
CA LYS A 161 2.76 -19.90 -0.02
C LYS A 161 3.34 -18.83 0.89
N LYS A 162 3.67 -17.65 0.35
CA LYS A 162 4.17 -16.51 1.15
C LYS A 162 3.07 -15.94 2.06
N GLU A 163 1.85 -15.80 1.57
CA GLU A 163 0.73 -15.31 2.38
C GLU A 163 0.38 -16.29 3.52
N ARG A 164 0.42 -17.60 3.26
CA ARG A 164 0.32 -18.65 4.28
C ARG A 164 1.42 -18.52 5.33
N GLN A 165 2.67 -18.34 4.90
CA GLN A 165 3.79 -18.17 5.83
C GLN A 165 3.57 -16.95 6.74
N CYS A 166 3.14 -15.82 6.19
CA CYS A 166 2.83 -14.63 6.97
C CYS A 166 1.64 -14.83 7.93
N LEU A 167 0.60 -15.55 7.51
CA LEU A 167 -0.51 -15.94 8.39
C LEU A 167 0.01 -16.74 9.58
N PHE A 168 0.81 -17.78 9.33
CA PHE A 168 1.32 -18.66 10.39
C PHE A 168 2.22 -17.90 11.36
N GLN A 169 3.05 -16.99 10.84
CA GLN A 169 3.86 -16.09 11.66
C GLN A 169 2.99 -15.17 12.54
N ALA A 170 1.91 -14.62 12.01
CA ALA A 170 0.98 -13.78 12.77
C ALA A 170 0.27 -14.59 13.88
N ILE A 171 -0.21 -15.79 13.56
CA ILE A 171 -0.83 -16.71 14.54
C ILE A 171 0.12 -17.01 15.70
N ASN A 172 1.37 -17.37 15.37
CA ASN A 172 2.39 -17.68 16.38
C ASN A 172 2.77 -16.46 17.24
N GLN A 173 2.44 -15.24 16.80
CA GLN A 173 2.70 -14.01 17.55
C GLN A 173 1.55 -13.62 18.49
N CYS A 174 0.30 -14.01 18.20
CA CYS A 174 -0.90 -13.68 19.00
C CYS A 174 -0.76 -14.05 20.49
N TYR A 175 -0.18 -15.21 20.79
CA TYR A 175 -0.02 -15.72 22.16
C TYR A 175 1.41 -16.20 22.43
N ARG A 176 2.41 -15.43 21.96
CA ARG A 176 3.83 -15.82 22.04
C ARG A 176 4.36 -16.00 23.46
N LYS A 177 3.81 -15.29 24.45
CA LYS A 177 4.31 -15.29 25.84
C LYS A 177 3.54 -16.30 26.70
N PRO A 178 4.23 -17.13 27.51
CA PRO A 178 3.54 -17.98 28.49
C PRO A 178 2.60 -17.16 29.39
N GLY A 179 1.37 -17.64 29.59
CA GLY A 179 0.33 -16.94 30.37
C GLY A 179 -0.35 -15.76 29.65
N SER A 180 -0.23 -15.66 28.32
CA SER A 180 -0.95 -14.67 27.51
C SER A 180 -2.43 -15.01 27.30
N VAL A 181 -2.80 -16.28 27.41
CA VAL A 181 -4.21 -16.72 27.41
C VAL A 181 -4.75 -16.54 28.83
N ARG A 182 -5.64 -15.58 29.02
CA ARG A 182 -6.12 -15.19 30.37
C ARG A 182 -7.63 -15.25 30.52
N THR A 183 -8.36 -15.19 29.42
CA THR A 183 -9.83 -15.17 29.41
C THR A 183 -10.38 -16.35 28.62
N GLU A 184 -11.65 -16.69 28.83
CA GLU A 184 -12.35 -17.68 28.00
C GLU A 184 -12.30 -17.29 26.52
N GLN A 185 -12.42 -15.99 26.21
CA GLN A 185 -12.28 -15.48 24.86
C GLN A 185 -10.89 -15.75 24.26
N ASP A 186 -9.81 -15.63 25.05
CA ASP A 186 -8.47 -15.95 24.56
C ASP A 186 -8.31 -17.45 24.26
N GLN A 187 -8.91 -18.31 25.08
CA GLN A 187 -8.91 -19.74 24.83
C GLN A 187 -9.70 -20.08 23.56
N MET A 188 -10.89 -19.50 23.40
CA MET A 188 -11.69 -19.65 22.18
C MET A 188 -10.96 -19.20 20.91
N ILE A 189 -10.25 -18.07 20.96
CA ILE A 189 -9.45 -17.60 19.82
C ILE A 189 -8.33 -18.59 19.53
N LYS A 190 -7.61 -19.05 20.56
CA LYS A 190 -6.52 -20.00 20.41
C LYS A 190 -7.00 -21.32 19.77
N ASP A 191 -8.08 -21.90 20.29
CA ASP A 191 -8.68 -23.13 19.77
C ASP A 191 -9.16 -22.97 18.33
N TRP A 192 -9.64 -21.77 17.97
CA TRP A 192 -10.05 -21.46 16.60
C TRP A 192 -8.87 -21.34 15.63
N LEU A 193 -7.71 -20.89 16.09
CA LEU A 193 -6.50 -20.72 15.27
C LEU A 193 -5.74 -22.02 15.04
N GLU A 194 -5.81 -22.97 15.97
CA GLU A 194 -5.02 -24.21 15.95
C GLU A 194 -5.26 -25.05 14.66
N PRO A 195 -6.50 -25.30 14.20
CA PRO A 195 -6.76 -26.06 12.97
C PRO A 195 -6.20 -25.41 11.70
N ILE A 196 -5.94 -24.10 11.71
CA ILE A 196 -5.38 -23.37 10.56
C ILE A 196 -3.90 -23.75 10.37
N LEU A 197 -3.16 -23.94 11.47
CA LEU A 197 -1.75 -24.30 11.43
C LEU A 197 -1.51 -25.72 10.89
N GLU A 198 -2.52 -26.59 11.01
CA GLU A 198 -2.49 -27.97 10.52
C GLU A 198 -2.73 -28.08 9.00
N GLN A 199 -3.21 -27.01 8.36
CA GLN A 199 -3.50 -27.03 6.92
C GLN A 199 -2.22 -27.01 6.09
N ASN A 200 -1.92 -28.14 5.46
CA ASN A 200 -0.75 -28.31 4.60
C ASN A 200 -1.00 -27.96 3.14
N ASP A 201 -2.23 -28.13 2.66
CA ASP A 201 -2.62 -27.83 1.30
C ASP A 201 -3.03 -26.35 1.12
N CYS A 202 -2.51 -25.71 0.08
CA CYS A 202 -2.74 -24.28 -0.17
C CYS A 202 -4.17 -24.01 -0.65
N LEU A 203 -4.73 -24.88 -1.47
CA LEU A 203 -6.09 -24.73 -1.98
C LEU A 203 -7.11 -24.92 -0.85
N ALA A 204 -6.96 -25.97 -0.04
CA ALA A 204 -7.77 -26.23 1.14
C ALA A 204 -7.70 -25.06 2.13
N LEU A 205 -6.51 -24.50 2.38
CA LEU A 205 -6.36 -23.33 3.24
C LEU A 205 -7.06 -22.09 2.66
N CYS A 206 -6.97 -21.83 1.36
CA CYS A 206 -7.69 -20.75 0.70
C CYS A 206 -9.22 -20.92 0.80
N HIS A 207 -9.73 -22.14 0.60
CA HIS A 207 -11.15 -22.46 0.80
C HIS A 207 -11.60 -22.28 2.24
N TYR A 208 -10.81 -22.79 3.21
CA TYR A 208 -11.07 -22.60 4.62
C TYR A 208 -11.12 -21.11 4.97
N ALA A 209 -10.11 -20.35 4.54
CA ALA A 209 -10.04 -18.92 4.73
C ALA A 209 -11.25 -18.21 4.12
N TYR A 210 -11.70 -18.62 2.93
CA TYR A 210 -12.90 -18.09 2.30
C TYR A 210 -14.17 -18.40 3.12
N VAL A 211 -14.40 -19.63 3.55
CA VAL A 211 -15.61 -19.99 4.32
C VAL A 211 -15.65 -19.29 5.69
N HIS A 212 -14.54 -19.30 6.42
CA HIS A 212 -14.49 -18.84 7.82
C HIS A 212 -14.14 -17.37 8.00
N ARG A 213 -13.97 -16.65 6.89
CA ARG A 213 -13.56 -15.25 6.78
C ARG A 213 -14.37 -14.27 7.66
N LYS A 214 -15.69 -14.45 7.71
CA LYS A 214 -16.59 -13.62 8.55
C LYS A 214 -16.49 -13.99 10.03
N SER A 215 -16.30 -15.27 10.33
CA SER A 215 -16.07 -15.76 11.69
C SER A 215 -14.76 -15.22 12.26
N ALA A 216 -13.71 -15.11 11.44
CA ALA A 216 -12.45 -14.49 11.83
C ALA A 216 -12.65 -13.07 12.35
N ILE A 217 -13.42 -12.22 11.66
CA ILE A 217 -13.77 -10.86 12.13
C ILE A 217 -14.50 -10.93 13.46
N ARG A 218 -15.51 -11.79 13.57
CA ARG A 218 -16.36 -11.86 14.76
C ARG A 218 -15.60 -12.33 16.00
N ILE A 219 -14.71 -13.32 15.83
CA ILE A 219 -13.99 -13.98 16.92
C ILE A 219 -12.73 -13.17 17.30
N ILE A 220 -11.94 -12.75 16.32
CA ILE A 220 -10.62 -12.13 16.51
C ILE A 220 -10.70 -10.60 16.52
N GLY A 221 -11.67 -10.02 15.81
CA GLY A 221 -11.80 -8.58 15.61
C GLY A 221 -11.79 -7.74 16.89
N PRO A 222 -12.56 -8.09 17.94
CA PRO A 222 -12.54 -7.34 19.19
C PRO A 222 -11.13 -7.27 19.81
N LYS A 223 -10.42 -8.41 19.85
CA LYS A 223 -9.05 -8.49 20.38
C LYS A 223 -8.07 -7.65 19.56
N ALA A 224 -8.19 -7.70 18.23
CA ALA A 224 -7.38 -6.89 17.33
C ALA A 224 -7.58 -5.39 17.58
N GLN A 225 -8.83 -4.94 17.76
CA GLN A 225 -9.15 -3.54 18.04
C GLN A 225 -8.60 -3.07 19.39
N ASP A 226 -8.76 -3.89 20.44
CA ASP A 226 -8.27 -3.54 21.78
C ASP A 226 -6.74 -3.43 21.80
N GLU A 227 -6.04 -4.34 21.12
CA GLU A 227 -4.58 -4.25 21.00
C GLU A 227 -4.13 -3.05 20.16
N GLU A 228 -4.76 -2.78 19.02
CA GLU A 228 -4.40 -1.64 18.18
C GLU A 228 -4.62 -0.30 18.91
N LYS A 229 -5.66 -0.17 19.75
CA LYS A 229 -5.88 1.00 20.62
C LYS A 229 -4.71 1.21 21.60
N LEU A 230 -4.08 0.14 22.06
CA LEU A 230 -2.96 0.17 23.02
C LEU A 230 -1.58 0.35 22.34
N MET A 231 -1.43 -0.06 21.08
CA MET A 231 -0.13 -0.09 20.38
C MET A 231 0.38 1.27 19.86
N GLY A 232 -0.46 2.31 19.88
CA GLY A 232 -0.05 3.67 19.46
C GLY A 232 0.40 3.74 17.98
N LEU A 233 1.17 4.77 17.64
CA LEU A 233 1.55 5.11 16.25
C LEU A 233 2.78 4.34 15.73
N GLN A 234 3.01 3.11 16.19
CA GLN A 234 4.13 2.30 15.70
C GLN A 234 3.85 1.77 14.29
N ASP A 235 4.91 1.55 13.48
CA ASP A 235 4.84 0.95 12.14
C ASP A 235 4.51 -0.56 12.18
N ARG A 236 3.58 -0.97 13.04
CA ARG A 236 3.21 -2.38 13.25
C ARG A 236 1.72 -2.48 13.58
N ARG A 237 1.10 -3.56 13.13
CA ARG A 237 -0.24 -3.95 13.56
C ARG A 237 -0.18 -5.00 14.66
N SER A 238 -1.31 -5.11 15.37
CA SER A 238 -1.57 -6.27 16.22
C SER A 238 -1.43 -7.56 15.39
N PRO A 239 -0.78 -8.61 15.95
CA PRO A 239 -0.79 -9.94 15.35
C PRO A 239 -2.20 -10.44 15.01
N PHE A 240 -3.20 -10.14 15.85
CA PHE A 240 -4.59 -10.51 15.60
C PHE A 240 -5.17 -9.80 14.37
N ALA A 241 -4.85 -8.51 14.17
CA ALA A 241 -5.24 -7.78 12.97
C ALA A 241 -4.55 -8.35 11.71
N LEU A 242 -3.29 -8.77 11.81
CA LEU A 242 -2.57 -9.43 10.72
C LEU A 242 -3.18 -10.79 10.37
N VAL A 243 -3.65 -11.57 11.35
CA VAL A 243 -4.37 -12.82 11.09
C VAL A 243 -5.62 -12.56 10.25
N ILE A 244 -6.47 -11.59 10.65
CA ILE A 244 -7.67 -11.22 9.87
C ILE A 244 -7.28 -10.79 8.45
N HIS A 245 -6.23 -9.98 8.32
CA HIS A 245 -5.72 -9.54 7.02
C HIS A 245 -5.32 -10.71 6.13
N TYR A 246 -4.49 -11.63 6.60
CA TYR A 246 -4.00 -12.75 5.77
C TYR A 246 -5.08 -13.80 5.48
N ILE A 247 -6.06 -13.99 6.37
CA ILE A 247 -7.26 -14.77 6.06
C ILE A 247 -8.00 -14.13 4.88
N GLY A 248 -8.15 -12.81 4.86
CA GLY A 248 -8.77 -12.12 3.73
C GLY A 248 -8.00 -12.25 2.43
N ARG A 249 -6.66 -12.14 2.48
CA ARG A 249 -5.79 -12.33 1.32
C ARG A 249 -5.94 -13.74 0.72
N LEU A 250 -5.90 -14.77 1.56
CA LEU A 250 -6.08 -16.16 1.14
C LEU A 250 -7.50 -16.42 0.62
N ALA A 251 -8.52 -15.80 1.24
CA ALA A 251 -9.91 -15.89 0.79
C ALA A 251 -10.12 -15.24 -0.60
N ASP A 252 -9.37 -14.19 -0.94
CA ASP A 252 -9.47 -13.53 -2.25
C ASP A 252 -9.04 -14.45 -3.40
N HIS A 253 -8.17 -15.42 -3.15
CA HIS A 253 -7.80 -16.46 -4.12
C HIS A 253 -8.95 -17.41 -4.49
N ILE A 254 -10.02 -17.46 -3.69
CA ILE A 254 -11.27 -18.17 -4.04
C ILE A 254 -12.31 -17.19 -4.60
N ARG A 255 -12.44 -16.02 -3.95
CA ARG A 255 -13.44 -15.00 -4.31
C ARG A 255 -13.24 -14.46 -5.72
N ALA A 256 -12.02 -14.02 -6.06
CA ALA A 256 -11.76 -13.31 -7.30
C ALA A 256 -11.99 -14.21 -8.54
N PRO A 257 -11.48 -15.46 -8.60
CA PRO A 257 -11.82 -16.38 -9.68
C PRO A 257 -13.32 -16.68 -9.78
N SER A 258 -13.99 -16.90 -8.64
CA SER A 258 -15.44 -17.16 -8.61
C SER A 258 -16.25 -16.00 -9.20
N GLN A 259 -15.89 -14.77 -8.84
CA GLN A 259 -16.54 -13.56 -9.37
C GLN A 259 -16.21 -13.30 -10.84
N LEU A 260 -15.01 -13.66 -11.32
CA LEU A 260 -14.70 -13.60 -12.75
C LEU A 260 -15.67 -14.48 -13.54
N VAL A 261 -15.89 -15.73 -13.10
CA VAL A 261 -16.85 -16.65 -13.73
C VAL A 261 -18.27 -16.07 -13.71
N GLU A 262 -18.70 -15.50 -12.58
CA GLU A 262 -20.03 -14.87 -12.44
C GLU A 262 -20.20 -13.66 -13.36
N ASP A 263 -19.19 -12.80 -13.47
CA ASP A 263 -19.23 -11.57 -14.27
C ASP A 263 -19.09 -11.82 -15.78
N THR A 264 -18.60 -13.01 -16.17
CA THR A 264 -18.35 -13.35 -17.58
C THR A 264 -19.61 -13.25 -18.43
N TYR A 265 -20.77 -13.66 -17.92
CA TYR A 265 -22.05 -13.58 -18.66
C TYR A 265 -22.43 -12.14 -19.03
N HIS A 266 -22.09 -11.16 -18.18
CA HIS A 266 -22.41 -9.76 -18.40
C HIS A 266 -21.39 -9.06 -19.33
N LEU A 267 -20.31 -9.74 -19.67
CA LEU A 267 -19.20 -9.23 -20.49
C LEU A 267 -19.02 -10.04 -21.77
N SER A 268 -20.02 -10.84 -22.17
CA SER A 268 -19.98 -11.69 -23.37
C SER A 268 -19.58 -10.90 -24.62
N GLN A 269 -20.19 -9.74 -24.86
CA GLN A 269 -19.85 -8.85 -25.98
C GLN A 269 -18.35 -8.50 -26.01
N ILE A 270 -17.74 -8.25 -24.85
CA ILE A 270 -16.31 -7.94 -24.76
C ILE A 270 -15.47 -9.19 -25.04
N LEU A 271 -15.89 -10.34 -24.54
CA LEU A 271 -15.16 -11.60 -24.66
C LEU A 271 -15.36 -12.31 -26.02
N ASP A 272 -16.32 -11.87 -26.82
CA ASP A 272 -16.57 -12.40 -28.16
C ASP A 272 -15.46 -12.02 -29.14
N SER A 273 -14.97 -10.78 -29.07
CA SER A 273 -13.87 -10.27 -29.90
C SER A 273 -12.92 -9.42 -29.06
N TYR A 274 -11.80 -10.03 -28.63
CA TYR A 274 -10.78 -9.33 -27.85
C TYR A 274 -9.35 -9.70 -28.21
N GLN A 275 -8.43 -8.84 -27.80
CA GLN A 275 -7.00 -9.09 -27.74
C GLN A 275 -6.45 -8.77 -26.36
N VAL A 276 -5.38 -9.46 -25.97
CA VAL A 276 -4.61 -9.15 -24.76
C VAL A 276 -3.24 -8.67 -25.20
N VAL A 277 -2.89 -7.45 -24.80
CA VAL A 277 -1.71 -6.76 -25.30
C VAL A 277 -0.86 -6.26 -24.14
N ALA A 278 0.45 -6.47 -24.27
CA ALA A 278 1.44 -5.97 -23.33
C ALA A 278 1.68 -4.46 -23.52
N ILE A 279 1.72 -3.72 -22.42
CA ILE A 279 2.37 -2.42 -22.36
C ILE A 279 3.83 -2.67 -21.97
N ALA A 280 4.75 -2.29 -22.85
CA ALA A 280 6.18 -2.45 -22.61
C ALA A 280 6.62 -1.63 -21.39
N CYS A 281 7.48 -2.22 -20.56
CA CYS A 281 8.06 -1.51 -19.43
C CYS A 281 8.85 -0.29 -19.90
N VAL A 282 8.54 0.85 -19.32
CA VAL A 282 9.18 2.13 -19.64
C VAL A 282 10.32 2.43 -18.67
N PRO A 283 11.41 3.06 -19.14
CA PRO A 283 12.52 3.45 -18.27
C PRO A 283 12.06 4.48 -17.23
N SER A 284 12.54 4.32 -16.00
CA SER A 284 12.40 5.30 -14.91
C SER A 284 13.46 6.39 -15.01
N VAL A 285 13.24 7.49 -14.30
CA VAL A 285 14.26 8.54 -14.16
C VAL A 285 15.47 7.99 -13.41
N PRO A 286 16.68 8.49 -13.68
CA PRO A 286 17.85 8.05 -12.93
C PRO A 286 17.67 8.38 -11.44
N ARG A 287 18.26 7.52 -10.61
CA ARG A 287 18.34 7.73 -9.17
C ARG A 287 18.76 9.17 -8.84
N PRO A 288 18.08 9.84 -7.90
CA PRO A 288 18.51 11.15 -7.44
C PRO A 288 19.83 11.01 -6.69
N GLU A 289 20.83 11.80 -7.07
CA GLU A 289 22.13 11.83 -6.40
C GLU A 289 22.22 13.07 -5.50
N PRO A 290 22.76 12.93 -4.27
CA PRO A 290 23.00 14.08 -3.42
C PRO A 290 24.10 14.97 -4.03
N ASP A 291 23.96 16.29 -3.87
CA ASP A 291 24.96 17.27 -4.28
C ASP A 291 25.31 18.21 -3.12
N ASN A 292 26.11 19.25 -3.41
CA ASN A 292 26.48 20.29 -2.45
C ASN A 292 25.30 21.08 -1.89
N LEU A 293 24.12 21.01 -2.52
CA LEU A 293 22.89 21.65 -2.08
C LEU A 293 21.94 20.67 -1.38
N THR A 294 22.31 19.39 -1.22
CA THR A 294 21.59 18.41 -0.40
C THR A 294 21.95 18.62 1.06
N THR A 295 21.46 19.73 1.62
CA THR A 295 21.59 20.13 3.02
C THR A 295 20.23 20.53 3.56
N VAL A 296 20.07 20.64 4.88
CA VAL A 296 18.82 21.10 5.50
C VAL A 296 18.40 22.44 4.91
N ASP A 297 19.30 23.43 4.87
CA ASP A 297 18.99 24.74 4.29
C ASP A 297 18.68 24.70 2.79
N GLY A 298 19.41 23.88 2.03
CA GLY A 298 19.21 23.72 0.59
C GLY A 298 17.84 23.12 0.28
N ILE A 299 17.43 22.09 1.03
CA ILE A 299 16.12 21.45 0.91
C ILE A 299 15.02 22.45 1.28
N LEU A 300 15.17 23.17 2.41
CA LEU A 300 14.19 24.20 2.82
C LEU A 300 14.07 25.32 1.79
N ASN A 301 15.17 25.76 1.16
CA ASN A 301 15.14 26.74 0.07
C ASN A 301 14.36 26.25 -1.15
N ARG A 302 14.32 24.93 -1.38
CA ARG A 302 13.56 24.33 -2.48
C ARG A 302 12.11 24.06 -2.10
N MET A 303 11.80 23.83 -0.82
CA MET A 303 10.47 23.56 -0.31
C MET A 303 9.64 24.84 -0.08
N LEU A 304 10.26 25.87 0.48
CA LEU A 304 9.60 27.10 0.93
C LEU A 304 9.79 28.26 -0.05
N LYS A 305 8.97 29.31 0.09
CA LYS A 305 9.16 30.55 -0.66
C LYS A 305 10.41 31.29 -0.16
N LYS A 306 10.99 32.12 -1.02
CA LYS A 306 12.00 33.11 -0.62
C LYS A 306 11.29 34.06 0.37
N ASP A 307 11.78 34.16 1.59
CA ASP A 307 11.20 34.96 2.69
C ASP A 307 9.93 34.39 3.35
N ASP A 308 9.77 33.05 3.31
CA ASP A 308 8.71 32.37 4.05
C ASP A 308 8.84 32.63 5.58
N PRO A 309 7.81 33.20 6.24
CA PRO A 309 7.89 33.60 7.65
C PRO A 309 8.03 32.39 8.58
N GLU A 310 7.56 31.21 8.18
CA GLU A 310 7.62 29.99 8.97
C GLU A 310 8.97 29.26 8.81
N ARG A 311 9.86 29.73 7.93
CA ARG A 311 11.14 29.06 7.62
C ARG A 311 11.95 28.72 8.87
N LEU A 312 12.11 29.70 9.77
CA LEU A 312 12.93 29.52 10.97
C LEU A 312 12.29 28.48 11.92
N GLN A 313 10.98 28.53 12.07
CA GLN A 313 10.21 27.58 12.88
C GLN A 313 10.34 26.16 12.31
N ILE A 314 10.13 25.98 11.00
CA ILE A 314 10.25 24.68 10.31
C ILE A 314 11.67 24.12 10.48
N LYS A 315 12.71 24.95 10.29
CA LYS A 315 14.11 24.54 10.49
C LYS A 315 14.36 24.08 11.92
N ASN A 316 13.94 24.85 12.92
CA ASN A 316 14.12 24.53 14.33
C ASN A 316 13.37 23.26 14.74
N SER A 317 12.15 23.05 14.23
CA SER A 317 11.39 21.82 14.46
C SER A 317 12.10 20.60 13.87
N LEU A 318 12.63 20.68 12.65
CA LEU A 318 13.41 19.59 12.03
C LEU A 318 14.68 19.26 12.83
N LEU A 319 15.43 20.27 13.28
CA LEU A 319 16.61 20.08 14.12
C LEU A 319 16.24 19.44 15.47
N SER A 320 15.14 19.88 16.07
CA SER A 320 14.62 19.34 17.31
C SER A 320 14.18 17.88 17.16
N MET A 321 13.52 17.54 16.05
CA MET A 321 13.15 16.16 15.72
C MET A 321 14.38 15.28 15.53
N ASN A 322 15.38 15.73 14.77
CA ASN A 322 16.60 14.95 14.54
C ASN A 322 17.41 14.72 15.83
N SER A 323 17.41 15.69 16.74
CA SER A 323 18.12 15.60 18.04
C SER A 323 17.48 14.60 19.01
N ARG A 324 16.22 14.19 18.78
CA ARG A 324 15.58 13.13 19.59
C ARG A 324 16.23 11.81 19.22
N SER A 325 16.83 11.15 20.22
CA SER A 325 17.67 9.94 20.07
C SER A 325 17.02 8.77 19.31
N GLN A 326 15.70 8.76 19.18
CA GLN A 326 14.92 7.73 18.50
C GLN A 326 14.58 8.07 17.03
N CYS A 327 14.61 9.34 16.61
CA CYS A 327 14.04 9.75 15.32
C CYS A 327 15.05 9.70 14.16
N ARG A 328 16.36 9.85 14.40
CA ARG A 328 17.47 9.78 13.41
C ARG A 328 17.09 10.29 12.01
N THR A 329 16.35 11.41 11.95
CA THR A 329 15.64 11.86 10.76
C THR A 329 16.60 12.11 9.60
N PHE A 330 17.75 12.71 9.88
CA PHE A 330 18.74 13.05 8.87
C PHE A 330 19.49 11.81 8.34
N GLU A 331 19.75 10.82 9.20
CA GLU A 331 20.27 9.51 8.79
C GLU A 331 19.24 8.78 7.91
N GLY A 332 17.98 8.74 8.36
CA GLY A 332 16.87 8.12 7.65
C GLY A 332 16.67 8.73 6.26
N PHE A 333 16.82 10.05 6.15
CA PHE A 333 16.75 10.79 4.90
C PHE A 333 17.86 10.40 3.92
N MET A 334 19.12 10.38 4.39
CA MET A 334 20.25 9.97 3.54
C MET A 334 20.16 8.49 3.15
N LYS A 335 19.63 7.63 4.03
CA LYS A 335 19.31 6.24 3.68
C LYS A 335 18.29 6.13 2.55
N GLN A 336 17.35 7.07 2.41
CA GLN A 336 16.42 7.06 1.27
C GLN A 336 17.16 7.31 -0.04
N TYR A 337 18.09 8.28 -0.08
CA TYR A 337 18.97 8.46 -1.24
C TYR A 337 19.75 7.19 -1.54
N GLU A 338 20.35 6.57 -0.52
CA GLU A 338 21.19 5.38 -0.66
C GLU A 338 20.45 4.15 -1.20
N LYS A 339 19.18 3.99 -0.84
CA LYS A 339 18.36 2.83 -1.20
C LYS A 339 17.39 3.09 -2.35
N CYS A 340 17.26 4.32 -2.81
CA CYS A 340 16.31 4.67 -3.87
C CYS A 340 16.64 3.91 -5.16
N THR A 341 15.67 3.14 -5.62
CA THR A 341 15.68 2.39 -6.88
C THR A 341 14.43 2.78 -7.68
N PRO A 342 14.46 3.94 -8.39
CA PRO A 342 13.29 4.46 -9.05
C PRO A 342 12.68 3.48 -10.06
N GLN A 343 11.36 3.31 -10.01
CA GLN A 343 10.58 2.44 -10.87
C GLN A 343 9.26 3.12 -11.24
N VAL A 344 8.87 2.99 -12.51
CA VAL A 344 7.54 3.43 -12.95
C VAL A 344 6.53 2.35 -12.60
N HIS A 345 5.57 2.70 -11.76
CA HIS A 345 4.52 1.78 -11.35
C HIS A 345 3.57 1.45 -12.51
N ALA A 346 3.03 0.23 -12.53
CA ALA A 346 2.15 -0.29 -13.58
C ALA A 346 0.96 0.63 -13.88
N GLU A 347 0.36 1.23 -12.84
CA GLU A 347 -0.77 2.15 -12.93
C GLU A 347 -0.43 3.39 -13.78
N VAL A 348 0.76 3.95 -13.56
CA VAL A 348 1.28 5.12 -14.29
C VAL A 348 1.61 4.73 -15.73
N GLN A 349 2.16 3.54 -15.95
CA GLN A 349 2.44 3.03 -17.29
C GLN A 349 1.15 2.90 -18.12
N ALA A 350 0.09 2.32 -17.54
CA ALA A 350 -1.21 2.17 -18.20
C ALA A 350 -1.86 3.53 -18.51
N LEU A 351 -1.82 4.47 -17.56
CA LEU A 351 -2.38 5.80 -17.75
C LEU A 351 -1.70 6.54 -18.91
N ASP A 352 -0.37 6.61 -18.89
CA ASP A 352 0.39 7.29 -19.92
C ASP A 352 0.22 6.64 -21.28
N HIS A 353 0.12 5.30 -21.34
CA HIS A 353 -0.10 4.58 -22.58
C HIS A 353 -1.41 5.00 -23.25
N PHE A 354 -2.52 4.98 -22.51
CA PHE A 354 -3.82 5.41 -23.03
C PHE A 354 -3.81 6.89 -23.43
N PHE A 355 -3.17 7.74 -22.64
CA PHE A 355 -3.13 9.16 -22.93
C PHE A 355 -2.30 9.50 -24.18
N ARG A 356 -1.09 8.94 -24.30
CA ARG A 356 -0.17 9.24 -25.42
C ARG A 356 -0.67 8.70 -26.76
N LEU A 357 -1.29 7.53 -26.74
CA LEU A 357 -1.86 6.93 -27.95
C LEU A 357 -3.31 7.37 -28.21
N ASN A 358 -3.87 8.23 -27.36
CA ASN A 358 -5.25 8.71 -27.44
C ASN A 358 -6.26 7.56 -27.60
N LEU A 359 -6.11 6.52 -26.79
CA LEU A 359 -6.96 5.32 -26.84
C LEU A 359 -8.34 5.58 -26.22
N SER A 360 -9.37 5.03 -26.84
CA SER A 360 -10.75 5.11 -26.38
C SER A 360 -11.03 4.04 -25.32
N PHE A 361 -11.51 4.46 -24.15
CA PHE A 361 -11.97 3.52 -23.12
C PHE A 361 -13.37 3.00 -23.43
N VAL A 362 -13.63 1.72 -23.13
CA VAL A 362 -14.96 1.13 -23.25
C VAL A 362 -15.98 1.91 -22.42
N GLY A 363 -17.04 2.39 -23.07
CA GLY A 363 -18.09 3.19 -22.42
C GLY A 363 -17.60 4.53 -21.88
N ASN A 364 -16.49 5.08 -22.40
CA ASN A 364 -15.83 6.30 -21.92
C ASN A 364 -15.42 6.25 -20.43
N ASP A 365 -15.32 5.04 -19.87
CA ASP A 365 -14.92 4.80 -18.49
C ASP A 365 -13.39 4.76 -18.40
N ARG A 366 -12.78 5.92 -18.08
CA ARG A 366 -11.32 6.12 -17.97
C ARG A 366 -10.73 5.45 -16.72
N TYR A 367 -11.06 4.19 -16.53
CA TYR A 367 -10.70 3.35 -15.39
C TYR A 367 -9.53 2.44 -15.74
N ILE A 368 -8.58 2.37 -14.81
CA ILE A 368 -7.48 1.41 -14.85
C ILE A 368 -7.61 0.53 -13.62
N ALA A 369 -7.86 -0.76 -13.86
CA ALA A 369 -7.90 -1.76 -12.80
C ALA A 369 -6.50 -2.10 -12.34
N CYS A 370 -6.31 -2.32 -11.04
CA CYS A 370 -5.01 -2.63 -10.45
C CYS A 370 -5.15 -3.81 -9.47
N SER A 371 -4.12 -4.65 -9.38
CA SER A 371 -4.10 -5.82 -8.48
C SER A 371 -4.06 -5.45 -7.00
N LYS A 372 -3.67 -4.21 -6.69
CA LYS A 372 -3.67 -3.59 -5.37
C LYS A 372 -4.02 -2.10 -5.49
N PRO A 373 -4.48 -1.44 -4.41
CA PRO A 373 -4.64 0.01 -4.39
C PRO A 373 -3.34 0.73 -4.76
N ALA A 374 -3.48 1.90 -5.38
CA ALA A 374 -2.40 2.76 -5.79
C ALA A 374 -1.61 3.32 -4.59
N CYS A 375 -0.35 3.67 -4.81
CA CYS A 375 0.40 4.45 -3.83
C CYS A 375 0.00 5.92 -3.78
N LEU A 376 0.49 6.65 -2.76
CA LEU A 376 0.30 8.11 -2.67
C LEU A 376 0.70 8.81 -3.97
N CYS A 377 1.89 8.50 -4.51
CA CYS A 377 2.39 9.14 -5.72
C CYS A 377 1.56 8.77 -6.96
N CYS A 378 1.12 7.51 -7.10
CA CYS A 378 0.22 7.11 -8.19
C CYS A 378 -1.14 7.82 -8.08
N GLY A 379 -1.72 7.89 -6.89
CA GLY A 379 -2.97 8.63 -6.66
C GLY A 379 -2.85 10.12 -6.99
N LEU A 380 -1.77 10.77 -6.56
CA LEU A 380 -1.49 12.17 -6.92
C LEU A 380 -1.23 12.34 -8.42
N TYR A 381 -0.56 11.38 -9.05
CA TYR A 381 -0.32 11.40 -10.49
C TYR A 381 -1.65 11.35 -11.25
N PHE A 382 -2.53 10.38 -10.94
CA PHE A 382 -3.87 10.27 -11.54
C PHE A 382 -4.70 11.55 -11.35
N LYS A 383 -4.65 12.14 -10.15
CA LYS A 383 -5.37 13.37 -9.80
C LYS A 383 -4.94 14.56 -10.66
N HIS A 384 -3.64 14.75 -10.87
CA HIS A 384 -3.09 15.92 -11.55
C HIS A 384 -2.84 15.74 -13.05
N HIS A 385 -2.94 14.49 -13.54
CA HIS A 385 -2.77 14.20 -14.94
C HIS A 385 -3.95 14.73 -15.79
N PRO A 386 -3.71 15.37 -16.94
CA PRO A 386 -4.77 15.94 -17.78
C PRO A 386 -5.69 14.90 -18.42
N ALA A 387 -5.38 13.62 -18.33
CA ALA A 387 -6.20 12.53 -18.86
C ALA A 387 -7.57 12.40 -18.17
N ARG A 388 -7.79 13.07 -17.02
CA ARG A 388 -9.06 13.02 -16.25
C ARG A 388 -9.50 11.57 -15.99
N MET A 389 -8.57 10.78 -15.47
CA MET A 389 -8.82 9.38 -15.15
C MET A 389 -9.81 9.27 -13.99
N VAL A 390 -10.49 8.13 -13.92
CA VAL A 390 -11.19 7.73 -12.70
C VAL A 390 -10.16 7.60 -11.58
N SER A 391 -10.42 8.23 -10.44
CA SER A 391 -9.52 8.15 -9.28
C SER A 391 -9.35 6.70 -8.84
N PRO A 392 -8.11 6.18 -8.73
CA PRO A 392 -7.88 4.82 -8.29
C PRO A 392 -8.12 4.71 -6.78
N ASP A 393 -8.45 3.50 -6.32
CA ASP A 393 -8.30 3.15 -4.90
C ASP A 393 -6.84 3.42 -4.51
N CYS A 394 -6.59 3.95 -3.32
CA CYS A 394 -5.23 4.33 -2.89
C CYS A 394 -4.97 3.94 -1.44
N HIS A 395 -3.85 3.25 -1.19
CA HIS A 395 -3.40 2.90 0.16
C HIS A 395 -2.58 4.01 0.82
N ARG A 396 -2.42 5.17 0.17
CA ARG A 396 -1.83 6.39 0.75
C ARG A 396 -0.45 6.23 1.39
N LYS A 397 0.34 5.23 1.00
CA LYS A 397 1.73 5.10 1.48
C LYS A 397 2.70 5.80 0.56
N VAL A 398 3.72 6.37 1.21
CA VAL A 398 4.87 7.03 0.58
C VAL A 398 5.85 5.96 0.09
N TRP A 399 5.90 5.77 -1.22
CA TRP A 399 6.87 4.90 -1.91
C TRP A 399 7.96 5.74 -2.55
N VAL A 400 9.13 5.79 -1.93
CA VAL A 400 10.27 6.61 -2.38
C VAL A 400 10.93 6.10 -3.66
N ASN A 401 10.68 4.84 -4.02
CA ASN A 401 11.09 4.24 -5.28
C ASN A 401 10.14 4.59 -6.42
N TRP A 402 9.07 5.35 -6.19
CA TRP A 402 8.19 5.78 -7.27
C TRP A 402 8.94 6.72 -8.23
N SER A 403 8.68 6.55 -9.52
CA SER A 403 9.25 7.37 -10.59
C SER A 403 8.19 7.72 -11.63
N PRO A 404 8.22 8.94 -12.20
CA PRO A 404 7.58 9.17 -13.49
C PRO A 404 8.38 8.47 -14.60
N GLN A 405 7.83 8.42 -15.81
CA GLN A 405 8.56 7.91 -16.98
C GLN A 405 9.74 8.80 -17.35
N LEU A 406 10.84 8.22 -17.81
CA LEU A 406 11.97 8.99 -18.31
C LEU A 406 11.61 9.71 -19.61
N VAL A 407 11.71 11.04 -19.61
CA VAL A 407 11.64 11.84 -20.85
C VAL A 407 13.02 11.85 -21.50
N LYS A 408 13.11 11.38 -22.75
CA LYS A 408 14.36 11.39 -23.52
C LYS A 408 14.66 12.82 -23.95
N ASN A 409 15.90 13.28 -23.72
CA ASN A 409 16.36 14.63 -24.09
C ASN A 409 15.39 15.75 -23.64
N PRO A 410 15.21 15.93 -22.31
CA PRO A 410 14.21 16.85 -21.77
C PRO A 410 14.53 18.31 -22.16
N VAL A 411 13.69 18.89 -23.01
CA VAL A 411 13.81 20.28 -23.49
C VAL A 411 12.47 20.98 -23.31
N LYS A 412 12.51 22.25 -22.85
CA LYS A 412 11.30 23.07 -22.71
C LYS A 412 10.60 23.24 -24.06
N GLY A 413 9.28 23.06 -24.09
CA GLY A 413 8.48 23.06 -25.32
C GLY A 413 8.25 21.67 -25.90
N ASP A 414 8.96 20.63 -25.41
CA ASP A 414 8.60 19.25 -25.69
C ASP A 414 7.33 18.88 -24.88
N PRO A 415 6.27 18.35 -25.52
CA PRO A 415 5.01 18.05 -24.84
C PRO A 415 5.16 17.05 -23.68
N GLU A 416 6.03 16.04 -23.79
CA GLU A 416 6.23 15.04 -22.73
C GLU A 416 6.95 15.66 -21.53
N TYR A 417 7.98 16.46 -21.79
CA TYR A 417 8.69 17.23 -20.77
C TYR A 417 7.77 18.23 -20.06
N ASP A 418 7.03 19.04 -20.82
CA ASP A 418 6.17 20.09 -20.26
C ASP A 418 5.02 19.49 -19.44
N LEU A 419 4.43 18.39 -19.90
CA LEU A 419 3.45 17.60 -19.15
C LEU A 419 4.04 17.11 -17.82
N GLN A 420 5.22 16.48 -17.88
CA GLN A 420 5.85 15.95 -16.68
C GLN A 420 6.22 17.06 -15.68
N VAL A 421 6.72 18.20 -16.16
CA VAL A 421 6.99 19.39 -15.33
C VAL A 421 5.71 19.84 -14.63
N LYS A 422 4.60 19.95 -15.36
CA LYS A 422 3.32 20.36 -14.79
C LYS A 422 2.86 19.40 -13.69
N VAL A 423 2.77 18.10 -14.00
CA VAL A 423 2.26 17.09 -13.06
C VAL A 423 3.16 16.99 -11.83
N LEU A 424 4.48 16.92 -12.00
CA LEU A 424 5.40 16.81 -10.86
C LEU A 424 5.39 18.04 -9.97
N ASN A 425 5.20 19.26 -10.49
CA ASN A 425 5.10 20.46 -9.66
C ASN A 425 3.83 20.45 -8.80
N GLU A 426 2.69 20.03 -9.35
CA GLU A 426 1.42 19.89 -8.60
C GLU A 426 1.55 18.83 -7.49
N MET A 427 2.06 17.64 -7.83
CA MET A 427 2.34 16.58 -6.84
C MET A 427 3.29 17.08 -5.75
N THR A 428 4.37 17.77 -6.15
CA THR A 428 5.36 18.34 -5.24
C THR A 428 4.72 19.36 -4.29
N SER A 429 3.78 20.17 -4.76
CA SER A 429 3.09 21.15 -3.93
C SER A 429 2.23 20.49 -2.84
N GLU A 430 1.58 19.36 -3.13
CA GLU A 430 0.82 18.60 -2.11
C GLU A 430 1.77 17.92 -1.11
N ILE A 431 2.80 17.24 -1.61
CA ILE A 431 3.79 16.56 -0.74
C ILE A 431 4.46 17.57 0.21
N ARG A 432 4.84 18.77 -0.27
CA ARG A 432 5.42 19.81 0.58
C ARG A 432 4.48 20.26 1.69
N ARG A 433 3.20 20.42 1.37
CA ARG A 433 2.19 20.84 2.34
C ARG A 433 2.07 19.80 3.45
N ASP A 434 2.01 18.52 3.10
CA ASP A 434 1.96 17.42 4.05
C ASP A 434 3.21 17.37 4.93
N VAL A 435 4.41 17.55 4.34
CA VAL A 435 5.66 17.61 5.10
C VAL A 435 5.66 18.77 6.10
N ILE A 436 5.25 19.97 5.67
CA ILE A 436 5.23 21.16 6.54
C ILE A 436 4.22 20.97 7.67
N ALA A 437 3.02 20.46 7.37
CA ALA A 437 2.00 20.17 8.38
C ALA A 437 2.51 19.17 9.43
N ASP A 438 3.20 18.10 9.00
CA ASP A 438 3.84 17.15 9.92
C ASP A 438 4.91 17.81 10.79
N ILE A 439 5.80 18.62 10.20
CA ILE A 439 6.90 19.27 10.92
C ILE A 439 6.39 20.23 11.99
N LEU A 440 5.30 20.93 11.68
CA LEU A 440 4.67 21.89 12.60
C LEU A 440 3.73 21.22 13.61
N GLY A 441 3.50 19.91 13.50
CA GLY A 441 2.61 19.17 14.40
C GLY A 441 1.12 19.40 14.11
N HIS A 442 0.78 19.89 12.92
CA HIS A 442 -0.60 20.09 12.47
C HIS A 442 -1.25 18.83 11.90
N SER A 443 -0.46 17.78 11.63
CA SER A 443 -0.96 16.49 11.16
C SER A 443 -1.10 15.48 12.30
N SER A 444 -2.22 14.77 12.35
CA SER A 444 -2.29 13.51 13.10
C SER A 444 -1.52 12.43 12.33
N SER A 445 -0.56 11.79 13.01
CA SER A 445 0.10 10.62 12.45
C SER A 445 -0.95 9.54 12.17
N SER A 446 -0.93 8.98 10.96
CA SER A 446 -1.87 7.95 10.57
C SER A 446 -1.33 6.58 11.00
N PRO A 447 -2.14 5.74 11.67
CA PRO A 447 -1.74 4.38 12.00
C PRO A 447 -1.29 3.63 10.75
N TRP A 448 -0.24 2.82 10.88
CA TRP A 448 0.22 2.00 9.78
C TRP A 448 -0.86 0.99 9.36
N HIS A 449 -1.01 0.78 8.06
CA HIS A 449 -1.90 -0.25 7.52
C HIS A 449 -1.24 -1.00 6.36
N PRO A 450 -1.66 -2.23 6.02
CA PRO A 450 -1.17 -2.92 4.82
C PRO A 450 -1.48 -2.15 3.52
N ASP A 451 -0.71 -2.40 2.46
CA ASP A 451 -0.95 -1.82 1.12
C ASP A 451 -2.19 -2.39 0.43
N SER A 452 -2.54 -3.62 0.79
CA SER A 452 -3.67 -4.34 0.22
C SER A 452 -4.87 -4.22 1.13
N GLN A 453 -6.04 -4.02 0.53
CA GLN A 453 -7.31 -4.21 1.22
C GLN A 453 -7.81 -5.63 0.98
N THR A 454 -8.61 -6.12 1.94
CA THR A 454 -9.40 -7.34 1.79
C THR A 454 -10.85 -6.96 2.03
N ALA A 455 -11.80 -7.66 1.40
CA ALA A 455 -13.23 -7.44 1.61
C ALA A 455 -13.73 -7.76 3.05
N ILE A 456 -12.79 -8.09 3.95
CA ILE A 456 -13.00 -8.46 5.35
C ILE A 456 -12.51 -7.32 6.26
N SER A 457 -11.36 -6.72 5.92
CA SER A 457 -10.77 -5.61 6.67
C SER A 457 -11.46 -4.26 6.39
N ASP A 458 -12.25 -4.15 5.32
CA ASP A 458 -12.84 -2.89 4.84
C ASP A 458 -14.13 -2.51 5.59
N ASP A 459 -14.92 -3.48 6.07
CA ASP A 459 -16.31 -3.25 6.48
C ASP A 459 -16.47 -2.69 7.92
N ARG A 460 -15.39 -2.57 8.71
CA ARG A 460 -15.47 -2.13 10.12
C ARG A 460 -14.52 -1.03 10.56
N TRP A 461 -13.34 -0.84 9.96
CA TRP A 461 -12.40 0.18 10.46
C TRP A 461 -12.79 1.63 10.12
N SER A 462 -13.84 1.85 9.32
CA SER A 462 -14.35 3.18 8.96
C SER A 462 -15.81 3.44 9.36
N ARG A 463 -16.58 2.42 9.80
CA ARG A 463 -18.05 2.55 10.02
C ARG A 463 -18.52 2.35 11.47
N VAL A 464 -17.66 1.90 12.37
CA VAL A 464 -18.01 1.78 13.80
C VAL A 464 -17.63 3.07 14.52
N ASP A 465 -18.36 4.15 14.24
CA ASP A 465 -18.40 5.32 15.15
C ASP A 465 -19.58 6.30 14.92
N LEU A 466 -20.53 6.01 14.01
CA LEU A 466 -21.68 6.93 13.76
C LEU A 466 -23.06 6.39 14.14
N GLU A 467 -23.23 5.07 14.25
CA GLU A 467 -24.53 4.46 14.59
C GLU A 467 -24.70 4.24 16.10
N GLU A 468 -23.61 4.01 16.83
CA GLU A 468 -23.66 3.78 18.28
C GLU A 468 -23.86 5.07 19.10
N LEU A 469 -23.57 6.24 18.51
CA LEU A 469 -23.89 7.55 19.10
C LEU A 469 -25.33 8.03 18.82
N ARG A 470 -26.04 7.43 17.85
CA ARG A 470 -27.46 7.74 17.57
C ARG A 470 -28.43 6.85 18.36
N GLY A 471 -27.97 5.70 18.85
CA GLY A 471 -28.78 4.73 19.59
C GLY A 471 -29.12 5.09 21.04
N HIS A 472 -28.47 6.11 21.62
CA HIS A 472 -28.63 6.45 23.04
C HIS A 472 -29.30 7.80 23.35
N THR A 473 -29.86 8.50 22.37
CA THR A 473 -30.54 9.80 22.62
C THR A 473 -32.07 9.79 22.48
N PHE A 474 -32.70 8.63 22.30
CA PHE A 474 -34.17 8.57 22.33
C PHE A 474 -34.66 7.33 23.07
N ARG A 475 -34.87 7.49 24.38
CA ARG A 475 -35.97 6.87 25.17
C ARG A 475 -35.79 7.20 26.65
N TYR A 476 -36.36 8.32 27.08
CA TYR A 476 -37.39 8.45 28.12
C TYR A 476 -37.38 9.88 28.67
N SER A 477 -38.44 10.61 28.35
CA SER A 477 -38.93 11.72 29.14
C SER A 477 -40.10 11.20 29.98
N ILE A 478 -40.10 11.49 31.28
CA ILE A 478 -41.17 12.17 32.06
C ILE A 478 -41.01 11.85 33.56
N ALA A 479 -40.89 12.94 34.34
CA ALA A 479 -41.19 13.17 35.77
C ALA A 479 -40.40 12.33 36.80
N ASP A 480 -40.03 12.79 38.00
CA ASP A 480 -40.42 13.94 38.83
C ASP A 480 -39.33 14.13 39.93
N GLY A 481 -39.26 15.30 40.56
CA GLY A 481 -38.85 15.44 41.97
C GLY A 481 -37.36 15.48 42.35
N SER A 482 -36.86 16.70 42.60
CA SER A 482 -36.37 17.16 43.91
C SER A 482 -35.03 16.68 44.52
N LEU A 483 -34.17 17.70 44.75
CA LEU A 483 -33.25 17.97 45.89
C LEU A 483 -31.87 17.25 46.01
N ASP A 484 -30.87 18.15 46.04
CA ASP A 484 -29.81 18.33 47.06
C ASP A 484 -28.45 17.59 47.05
N THR A 485 -27.44 18.48 47.09
CA THR A 485 -26.18 18.54 47.86
C THR A 485 -24.99 17.60 47.60
N GLU A 486 -23.85 18.28 47.33
CA GLU A 486 -22.51 18.11 47.95
C GLU A 486 -21.80 16.75 47.84
N ALA A 487 -20.48 16.60 47.84
CA ALA A 487 -19.26 17.39 47.64
C ALA A 487 -18.12 16.36 47.80
N THR A 488 -16.93 16.64 47.26
CA THR A 488 -15.62 16.03 47.66
C THR A 488 -15.46 14.52 47.33
N GLU A 489 -14.30 13.94 47.01
CA GLU A 489 -12.92 14.27 47.32
C GLU A 489 -11.95 13.44 46.44
N ARG A 490 -10.73 13.95 46.26
CA ARG A 490 -9.56 13.27 45.65
C ARG A 490 -9.19 11.98 46.40
N SER A 491 -8.62 10.99 45.71
CA SER A 491 -7.30 10.46 46.14
C SER A 491 -6.55 9.64 45.08
N THR A 492 -5.24 9.72 45.23
CA THR A 492 -4.07 9.27 44.45
C THR A 492 -3.83 7.75 44.38
N ALA A 493 -3.19 7.28 43.29
CA ALA A 493 -2.27 6.13 43.30
C ALA A 493 -1.28 6.20 42.12
N LYS A 494 -0.05 6.69 42.33
CA LYS A 494 1.21 5.97 42.61
C LYS A 494 1.86 5.30 41.37
N VAL A 495 2.83 6.04 40.83
CA VAL A 495 3.81 5.67 39.80
C VAL A 495 4.70 4.51 40.28
N TRP A 496 4.89 3.49 39.43
CA TRP A 496 6.00 2.54 39.54
C TRP A 496 6.84 2.54 38.25
N ARG A 497 8.14 2.82 38.45
CA ARG A 497 9.23 2.85 37.47
C ARG A 497 9.52 1.45 36.94
N THR A 498 9.56 1.27 35.62
CA THR A 498 10.10 0.07 34.97
C THR A 498 11.51 0.35 34.46
N LYS A 499 12.49 -0.40 34.98
CA LYS A 499 13.86 -0.47 34.47
C LYS A 499 13.97 -1.60 33.44
N GLU A 500 14.58 -1.24 32.32
CA GLU A 500 15.46 -2.05 31.45
C GLU A 500 15.02 -3.48 31.07
N LEU A 501 14.54 -3.61 29.82
CA LEU A 501 14.67 -4.83 29.04
C LEU A 501 15.21 -4.48 27.65
N LYS A 502 16.53 -4.65 27.49
CA LYS A 502 17.19 -4.72 26.18
C LYS A 502 16.71 -6.00 25.49
N THR A 503 15.89 -5.87 24.46
CA THR A 503 15.57 -6.96 23.54
C THR A 503 16.42 -6.80 22.30
N TYR A 504 17.29 -7.78 22.06
CA TYR A 504 17.92 -8.02 20.76
C TYR A 504 16.80 -8.25 19.74
N VAL A 505 16.65 -7.32 18.79
CA VAL A 505 15.81 -7.48 17.61
C VAL A 505 16.74 -7.75 16.45
N SER A 506 16.61 -8.92 15.83
CA SER A 506 17.22 -9.24 14.55
C SER A 506 16.55 -8.39 13.48
N ASP A 507 17.34 -7.57 12.78
CA ASP A 507 16.90 -6.53 11.83
C ASP A 507 16.59 -7.06 10.42
N GLU A 508 16.51 -8.37 10.19
CA GLU A 508 16.53 -8.90 8.81
C GLU A 508 15.18 -9.18 8.12
N ASP A 509 14.02 -9.11 8.80
CA ASP A 509 12.74 -9.55 8.17
C ASP A 509 11.55 -8.57 8.25
N TYR A 510 11.76 -7.31 8.67
CA TYR A 510 10.68 -6.31 8.73
C TYR A 510 10.23 -5.76 7.36
N ASP A 511 10.92 -6.10 6.28
CA ASP A 511 10.59 -5.63 4.92
C ASP A 511 9.60 -6.51 4.15
N ALA A 512 9.14 -7.64 4.72
CA ALA A 512 8.26 -8.59 4.02
C ALA A 512 6.85 -8.05 3.71
N ASP A 513 6.40 -6.99 4.41
CA ASP A 513 5.13 -6.28 4.14
C ASP A 513 5.33 -4.91 3.48
N CYS A 514 6.59 -4.54 3.22
CA CYS A 514 6.97 -3.31 2.56
C CYS A 514 7.21 -3.50 1.06
N GLY A 515 6.75 -4.60 0.43
CA GLY A 515 6.71 -4.74 -1.04
C GLY A 515 7.98 -4.35 -1.80
N GLY A 516 9.12 -4.29 -1.11
CA GLY A 516 10.34 -3.69 -1.59
C GLY A 516 11.08 -4.74 -2.39
N VAL A 517 11.44 -4.40 -3.61
CA VAL A 517 12.26 -5.28 -4.44
C VAL A 517 13.66 -5.35 -3.82
N SER A 518 13.91 -6.35 -2.98
CA SER A 518 15.28 -6.80 -2.72
C SER A 518 15.71 -7.62 -3.93
N LEU A 519 16.38 -6.97 -4.88
CA LEU A 519 17.21 -7.71 -5.84
C LEU A 519 18.37 -8.30 -5.04
N LYS A 520 18.45 -9.63 -4.99
CA LYS A 520 19.68 -10.32 -4.60
C LYS A 520 20.75 -9.91 -5.61
N ILE A 521 21.82 -9.29 -5.13
CA ILE A 521 23.08 -9.17 -5.88
C ILE A 521 23.70 -10.55 -6.00
#